data_AF-A0A840E9E2-F1
#
_entry.id   AF-A0A840E9E2-F1
#
_cell.length_a   1.000
_cell.length_b   1.000
_cell.length_c   1.000
_cell.angle_alpha   90.00
_cell.angle_beta   90.00
_cell.angle_gamma   90.00
#
_symmetry.space_group_name_H-M   'P 1'
#
loop_
_entity.id
_entity.type
_entity.pdbx_description
1 polymer ?
#
loop_
_entity_poly.entity_id
_entity_poly.type
_entity_poly.pdbx_seq_one_letter_code
_entity_poly.pdbx_strand_id
1 'polypeptide(L)'
;MQDIRELLDIASSKKVAKLLKISHTKGKESMIAQLHGLMAKTDLSEDKIVAELYGAEYDSRHPAYRALKGRLRDLITTAVMDDNVYSANYKTYDDAQVNGYRQLNLISLLLTRRAWHSVKYLAHTTLRRVQDYEILPINSRLTSILASLYLGVGFDEKQFLKYQELADHYADAENVLNQVSSGYREMRGMIYAHKLLPNEIGQKVSTFVAQYEHAVKRYPRVSAMQAMFYIMKVHGLTLLGKYSDAIKIANEAEEVLRKCKGAGQQSLSLMALTRVECSVKLRDFEEGVIQVKRADMMVPKESINHIKLSEYAITLGLQTGNFEYAYEQLAMVNRRTLNRLLTPQHVEYWLILEAYINLLVMAGKVDLSQTRGTLPDFKLYKFVNNVPSYSKDKQGMNIQILILQVIFFIINDQYSKIIDRTDALIRYGSRYLMNNENLRNNCFFKLLLTAEKCNFHRAATVRKSGKTYQKMISPQARKLGRANSSEVIPYEILWQIVLENLEITSPDGRKIRSRAEQ
;
A
#
# COMPACT_ATOMS: atom_id res chain seq x y z
N MET A 1 22.62 -10.92 -3.90
CA MET A 1 23.01 -9.82 -4.82
C MET A 1 21.97 -8.70 -4.93
N GLN A 2 20.81 -8.82 -4.27
CA GLN A 2 19.71 -7.86 -4.43
C GLN A 2 20.08 -6.45 -3.95
N ASP A 3 20.81 -6.35 -2.85
CA ASP A 3 21.39 -5.12 -2.31
C ASP A 3 22.24 -4.33 -3.32
N ILE A 4 23.10 -5.01 -4.09
CA ILE A 4 23.93 -4.35 -5.11
C ILE A 4 23.09 -3.93 -6.32
N ARG A 5 22.06 -4.71 -6.69
CA ARG A 5 21.12 -4.33 -7.76
C ARG A 5 20.33 -3.07 -7.37
N GLU A 6 19.83 -3.00 -6.14
CA GLU A 6 19.16 -1.80 -5.61
C GLU A 6 20.08 -0.57 -5.65
N LEU A 7 21.36 -0.73 -5.29
CA LEU A 7 22.35 0.35 -5.40
C LEU A 7 22.58 0.79 -6.85
N LEU A 8 22.59 -0.14 -7.82
CA LEU A 8 22.73 0.17 -9.24
C LEU A 8 21.53 0.94 -9.80
N ASP A 9 20.32 0.61 -9.34
CA ASP A 9 19.09 1.28 -9.76
C ASP A 9 19.06 2.75 -9.31
N ILE A 10 19.71 3.07 -8.19
CA ILE A 10 19.74 4.42 -7.60
C ILE A 10 20.98 5.21 -8.06
N ALA A 11 22.10 4.54 -8.31
CA ALA A 11 23.35 5.22 -8.65
C ALA A 11 23.33 5.83 -10.06
N SER A 12 23.90 7.03 -10.19
CA SER A 12 24.10 7.67 -11.49
C SER A 12 25.00 6.82 -12.38
N SER A 13 24.44 6.31 -13.48
CA SER A 13 25.16 5.46 -14.42
C SER A 13 26.40 6.14 -14.99
N LYS A 14 26.36 7.47 -15.13
CA LYS A 14 27.52 8.28 -15.56
C LYS A 14 28.66 8.26 -14.54
N LYS A 15 28.34 8.32 -13.24
CA LYS A 15 29.33 8.31 -12.15
C LYS A 15 29.91 6.92 -11.94
N VAL A 16 29.07 5.89 -11.95
CA VAL A 16 29.50 4.49 -11.89
C VAL A 16 30.47 4.19 -13.05
N ALA A 17 30.10 4.56 -14.28
CA ALA A 17 30.98 4.40 -15.45
C ALA A 17 32.31 5.15 -15.31
N LYS A 18 32.30 6.37 -14.75
CA LYS A 18 33.54 7.14 -14.50
C LYS A 18 34.45 6.44 -13.50
N LEU A 19 33.92 5.97 -12.38
CA LEU A 19 34.71 5.27 -11.35
C LEU A 19 35.23 3.91 -11.86
N LEU A 20 34.42 3.19 -12.63
CA LEU A 20 34.85 1.96 -13.30
C LEU A 20 36.00 2.23 -14.30
N LYS A 21 35.96 3.34 -15.03
CA LYS A 21 37.05 3.72 -15.95
C LYS A 21 38.39 3.96 -15.25
N ILE A 22 38.36 4.54 -14.05
CA ILE A 22 39.56 4.77 -13.23
C ILE A 22 40.16 3.43 -12.75
N SER A 23 39.35 2.37 -12.67
CA SER A 23 39.81 1.03 -12.26
C SER A 23 40.51 0.22 -13.36
N HIS A 24 40.57 0.71 -14.61
CA HIS A 24 41.27 0.01 -15.69
C HIS A 24 42.79 0.07 -15.51
N THR A 25 43.44 -1.08 -15.66
CA THR A 25 44.90 -1.18 -15.68
C THR A 25 45.35 -1.63 -17.07
N LYS A 26 46.25 -0.86 -17.70
CA LYS A 26 46.92 -1.20 -18.99
C LYS A 26 45.98 -1.65 -20.13
N GLY A 27 44.85 -0.94 -20.31
CA GLY A 27 43.96 -1.16 -21.46
C GLY A 27 43.09 -2.43 -21.41
N LYS A 28 43.13 -3.21 -20.32
CA LYS A 28 42.22 -4.34 -20.11
C LYS A 28 41.06 -3.94 -19.18
N GLU A 29 39.87 -4.47 -19.48
CA GLU A 29 38.69 -4.29 -18.64
C GLU A 29 38.96 -4.86 -17.24
N SER A 30 38.65 -4.10 -16.18
CA SER A 30 38.86 -4.58 -14.82
C SER A 30 37.82 -5.66 -14.48
N MET A 31 38.18 -6.65 -13.64
CA MET A 31 37.20 -7.65 -13.19
C MET A 31 35.98 -7.01 -12.50
N ILE A 32 36.14 -5.81 -11.92
CA ILE A 32 35.02 -5.06 -11.31
C ILE A 32 34.06 -4.55 -12.40
N ALA A 33 34.59 -4.04 -13.52
CA ALA A 33 33.79 -3.62 -14.66
C ALA A 33 33.09 -4.81 -15.34
N GLN A 34 33.78 -5.95 -15.46
CA GLN A 34 33.18 -7.19 -15.96
C GLN A 34 32.04 -7.65 -15.05
N LEU A 35 32.26 -7.69 -13.73
CA LEU A 35 31.20 -8.03 -12.77
C LEU A 35 30.00 -7.08 -12.90
N HIS A 36 30.24 -5.77 -13.00
CA HIS A 36 29.16 -4.79 -13.24
C HIS A 36 28.38 -5.08 -14.53
N GLY A 37 29.08 -5.38 -15.64
CA GLY A 37 28.45 -5.74 -16.91
C GLY A 37 27.63 -7.02 -16.85
N LEU A 38 28.12 -8.05 -16.14
CA LEU A 38 27.38 -9.29 -15.91
C LEU A 38 26.16 -9.10 -15.02
N MET A 39 26.24 -8.18 -14.05
CA MET A 39 25.12 -7.84 -13.18
C MET A 39 24.00 -7.08 -13.91
N ALA A 40 24.32 -6.34 -14.97
CA ALA A 40 23.33 -5.67 -15.81
C ALA A 40 22.53 -6.65 -16.68
N LYS A 41 23.04 -7.87 -16.91
CA LYS A 41 22.30 -8.95 -17.55
C LYS A 41 21.37 -9.60 -16.51
N THR A 42 20.06 -9.35 -16.62
CA THR A 42 19.06 -9.73 -15.59
C THR A 42 18.90 -11.24 -15.36
N ASP A 43 19.36 -12.09 -16.28
CA ASP A 43 19.02 -13.51 -16.33
C ASP A 43 20.14 -14.46 -15.84
N LEU A 44 21.26 -13.93 -15.36
CA LEU A 44 22.37 -14.74 -14.85
C LEU A 44 22.23 -15.03 -13.34
N SER A 45 22.34 -16.31 -12.97
CA SER A 45 22.46 -16.71 -11.56
C SER A 45 23.83 -16.34 -11.01
N GLU A 46 23.93 -16.15 -9.68
CA GLU A 46 25.19 -15.76 -9.04
C GLU A 46 26.32 -16.76 -9.34
N ASP A 47 26.04 -18.06 -9.32
CA ASP A 47 27.04 -19.08 -9.65
C ASP A 47 27.47 -19.06 -11.12
N LYS A 48 26.58 -18.68 -12.06
CA LYS A 48 26.97 -18.46 -13.47
C LYS A 48 27.88 -17.25 -13.62
N ILE A 49 27.63 -16.18 -12.86
CA ILE A 49 28.50 -15.00 -12.84
C ILE A 49 29.89 -15.37 -12.32
N VAL A 50 29.98 -16.20 -11.27
CA VAL A 50 31.29 -16.68 -10.79
C VAL A 50 31.98 -17.54 -11.84
N ALA A 51 31.25 -18.47 -12.47
CA ALA A 51 31.81 -19.33 -13.50
C ALA A 51 32.38 -18.53 -14.69
N GLU A 52 31.70 -17.46 -15.12
CA GLU A 52 32.14 -16.58 -16.20
C GLU A 52 33.35 -15.71 -15.82
N LEU A 53 33.52 -15.37 -14.54
CA LEU A 53 34.63 -14.54 -14.05
C LEU A 53 35.87 -15.33 -13.64
N TYR A 54 35.70 -16.52 -13.07
CA TYR A 54 36.79 -17.27 -12.42
C TYR A 54 36.96 -18.70 -12.95
N GLY A 55 35.97 -19.29 -13.63
CA GLY A 55 35.98 -20.69 -14.07
C GLY A 55 34.87 -21.54 -13.43
N ALA A 56 34.46 -22.62 -14.10
CA ALA A 56 33.29 -23.44 -13.73
C ALA A 56 33.46 -24.23 -12.42
N GLU A 57 34.69 -24.36 -11.94
CA GLU A 57 35.06 -25.01 -10.69
C GLU A 57 34.83 -24.13 -9.45
N TYR A 58 34.54 -22.84 -9.64
CA TYR A 58 34.33 -21.88 -8.57
C TYR A 58 32.85 -21.55 -8.38
N ASP A 59 32.47 -21.30 -7.13
CA ASP A 59 31.11 -20.92 -6.73
C ASP A 59 31.08 -19.58 -5.99
N SER A 60 29.87 -19.15 -5.60
CA SER A 60 29.64 -17.92 -4.83
C SER A 60 30.43 -17.80 -3.51
N ARG A 61 31.04 -18.87 -2.99
CA ARG A 61 31.87 -18.85 -1.77
C ARG A 61 33.32 -18.49 -2.05
N HIS A 62 33.74 -18.49 -3.32
CA HIS A 62 35.11 -18.17 -3.74
C HIS A 62 35.59 -16.84 -3.12
N PRO A 63 36.68 -16.84 -2.32
CA PRO A 63 37.12 -15.66 -1.59
C PRO A 63 37.40 -14.43 -2.46
N ALA A 64 38.02 -14.62 -3.64
CA ALA A 64 38.32 -13.51 -4.54
C ALA A 64 37.05 -12.89 -5.14
N TYR A 65 36.03 -13.71 -5.44
CA TYR A 65 34.73 -13.24 -5.87
C TYR A 65 34.03 -12.42 -4.77
N ARG A 66 34.05 -12.88 -3.51
CA ARG A 66 33.49 -12.11 -2.39
C ARG A 66 34.18 -10.76 -2.20
N ALA A 67 35.50 -10.71 -2.33
CA ALA A 67 36.27 -9.46 -2.29
C ALA A 67 35.96 -8.55 -3.49
N LEU A 68 35.81 -9.11 -4.69
CA LEU A 68 35.42 -8.36 -5.90
C LEU A 68 34.04 -7.72 -5.75
N LYS A 69 33.08 -8.48 -5.21
CA LYS A 69 31.72 -8.03 -4.90
C LYS A 69 31.72 -6.89 -3.86
N GLY A 70 32.53 -7.00 -2.81
CA GLY A 70 32.74 -5.92 -1.84
C GLY A 70 33.25 -4.64 -2.50
N ARG A 71 34.30 -4.74 -3.32
CA ARG A 71 34.86 -3.59 -4.05
C ARG A 71 33.85 -2.94 -5.00
N LEU A 72 33.03 -3.73 -5.71
CA LEU A 72 31.96 -3.18 -6.56
C LEU A 72 30.93 -2.42 -5.73
N ARG A 73 30.52 -2.97 -4.57
CA ARG A 73 29.60 -2.30 -3.65
C ARG A 73 30.17 -0.96 -3.17
N ASP A 74 31.43 -0.93 -2.76
CA ASP A 74 32.09 0.30 -2.29
C ASP A 74 32.18 1.35 -3.41
N LEU A 75 32.49 0.93 -4.63
CA LEU A 75 32.54 1.79 -5.80
C LEU A 75 31.17 2.41 -6.12
N ILE A 76 30.11 1.61 -6.15
CA ILE A 76 28.75 2.11 -6.42
C ILE A 76 28.30 3.04 -5.28
N THR A 77 28.60 2.70 -4.02
CA THR A 77 28.31 3.56 -2.86
C THR A 77 29.01 4.91 -2.98
N THR A 78 30.27 4.92 -3.43
CA THR A 78 31.03 6.15 -3.72
C THR A 78 30.36 6.95 -4.84
N ALA A 79 29.90 6.28 -5.91
CA ALA A 79 29.18 6.93 -7.00
C ALA A 79 27.90 7.64 -6.52
N VAL A 80 27.14 7.02 -5.60
CA VAL A 80 25.92 7.58 -5.00
C VAL A 80 26.22 8.83 -4.16
N MET A 81 27.35 8.82 -3.43
CA MET A 81 27.78 9.98 -2.64
C MET A 81 28.25 11.15 -3.52
N ASP A 82 28.96 10.85 -4.61
CA ASP A 82 29.52 11.84 -5.55
C ASP A 82 28.49 12.45 -6.52
N ASP A 83 27.25 11.99 -6.51
CA ASP A 83 26.23 12.42 -7.46
C ASP A 83 25.66 13.80 -7.09
N ASN A 84 25.95 14.82 -7.90
CA ASN A 84 25.46 16.21 -7.77
C ASN A 84 25.35 16.75 -6.33
N VAL A 85 26.50 16.99 -5.68
CA VAL A 85 26.60 17.61 -4.34
C VAL A 85 26.12 19.09 -4.31
N TYR A 86 25.93 19.71 -5.48
CA TYR A 86 25.64 21.14 -5.60
C TYR A 86 24.49 21.42 -6.57
N SER A 87 23.25 21.41 -6.06
CA SER A 87 22.17 22.19 -6.67
C SER A 87 21.94 23.46 -5.84
N ALA A 88 21.89 24.61 -6.51
CA ALA A 88 21.70 25.91 -5.84
C ALA A 88 20.23 26.20 -5.53
N ASN A 89 19.31 25.54 -6.25
CA ASN A 89 17.86 25.75 -6.18
C ASN A 89 17.16 24.41 -5.96
N TYR A 90 16.70 24.16 -4.73
CA TYR A 90 15.87 23.01 -4.43
C TYR A 90 14.44 23.28 -4.92
N LYS A 91 13.87 22.35 -5.68
CA LYS A 91 12.49 22.45 -6.17
C LYS A 91 11.53 21.67 -5.28
N THR A 92 12.02 20.61 -4.64
CA THR A 92 11.22 19.71 -3.81
C THR A 92 11.79 19.59 -2.40
N TYR A 93 10.96 19.09 -1.47
CA TYR A 93 11.39 18.75 -0.11
C TYR A 93 12.49 17.68 -0.11
N ASP A 94 12.34 16.63 -0.93
CA ASP A 94 13.30 15.54 -1.02
C ASP A 94 14.65 16.04 -1.54
N ASP A 95 14.65 16.93 -2.53
CA ASP A 95 15.88 17.58 -3.01
C ASP A 95 16.55 18.39 -1.89
N ALA A 96 15.77 19.18 -1.14
CA ALA A 96 16.28 19.99 -0.03
C ALA A 96 16.85 19.10 1.09
N GLN A 97 16.20 17.97 1.39
CA GLN A 97 16.64 17.02 2.40
C GLN A 97 17.94 16.33 2.00
N VAL A 98 18.01 15.74 0.81
CA VAL A 98 19.20 15.04 0.32
C VAL A 98 20.40 15.99 0.24
N ASN A 99 20.22 17.16 -0.37
CA ASN A 99 21.32 18.12 -0.52
C ASN A 99 21.69 18.78 0.80
N GLY A 100 20.71 19.04 1.67
CA GLY A 100 20.93 19.58 3.02
C GLY A 100 21.79 18.65 3.88
N TYR A 101 21.50 17.35 3.91
CA TYR A 101 22.33 16.38 4.63
C TYR A 101 23.74 16.27 4.05
N ARG A 102 23.89 16.27 2.73
CA ARG A 102 25.22 16.26 2.08
C ARG A 102 26.04 17.48 2.48
N GLN A 103 25.45 18.68 2.43
CA GLN A 103 26.12 19.91 2.83
C GLN A 103 26.42 19.92 4.32
N LEU A 104 25.51 19.45 5.17
CA LEU A 104 25.74 19.35 6.60
C LEU A 104 26.89 18.39 6.95
N ASN A 105 27.01 17.27 6.25
CA ASN A 105 28.14 16.34 6.42
C ASN A 105 29.47 16.99 6.02
N LEU A 106 29.51 17.70 4.89
CA LEU A 106 30.70 18.47 4.47
C LEU A 106 31.06 19.54 5.51
N ILE A 107 30.08 20.30 5.99
CA ILE A 107 30.27 21.32 7.04
C ILE A 107 30.86 20.67 8.29
N SER A 108 30.33 19.51 8.71
CA SER A 108 30.81 18.79 9.89
C SER A 108 32.26 18.33 9.71
N LEU A 109 32.64 17.85 8.52
CA LEU A 109 34.02 17.47 8.20
C LEU A 109 34.97 18.69 8.19
N LEU A 110 34.52 19.82 7.66
CA LEU A 110 35.32 21.04 7.64
C LEU A 110 35.47 21.64 9.05
N LEU A 111 34.46 21.49 9.90
CA LEU A 111 34.47 21.89 11.30
C LEU A 111 35.54 21.13 12.09
N THR A 112 35.62 19.80 11.93
CA THR A 112 36.65 18.99 12.59
C THR A 112 38.07 19.32 12.10
N ARG A 113 38.19 19.75 10.83
CA ARG A 113 39.44 20.24 10.24
C ARG A 113 39.72 21.72 10.51
N ARG A 114 38.90 22.40 11.32
CA ARG A 114 39.07 23.80 11.73
C ARG A 114 39.05 24.81 10.57
N ALA A 115 38.38 24.50 9.46
CA ALA A 115 38.22 25.40 8.32
C ALA A 115 37.10 26.44 8.55
N TRP A 116 37.21 27.24 9.61
CA TRP A 116 36.12 28.04 10.18
C TRP A 116 35.41 28.99 9.20
N HIS A 117 36.16 29.66 8.32
CA HIS A 117 35.60 30.58 7.34
C HIS A 117 34.72 29.86 6.32
N SER A 118 35.19 28.71 5.82
CA SER A 118 34.45 27.86 4.90
C SER A 118 33.20 27.27 5.56
N VAL A 119 33.32 26.81 6.81
CA VAL A 119 32.18 26.31 7.61
C VAL A 119 31.13 27.41 7.76
N LYS A 120 31.51 28.62 8.16
CA LYS A 120 30.59 29.75 8.33
C LYS A 120 29.86 30.08 7.02
N TYR A 121 30.60 30.20 5.92
CA TYR A 121 30.02 30.47 4.60
C TYR A 121 29.03 29.39 4.16
N LEU A 122 29.43 28.12 4.26
CA LEU A 122 28.59 26.99 3.86
C LEU A 122 27.37 26.87 4.77
N ALA A 123 27.51 26.97 6.09
CA ALA A 123 26.39 26.85 7.02
C ALA A 123 25.31 27.91 6.78
N HIS A 124 25.69 29.18 6.56
CA HIS A 124 24.75 30.24 6.18
C HIS A 124 24.05 29.95 4.85
N THR A 125 24.82 29.52 3.85
CA THR A 125 24.30 29.24 2.51
C THR A 125 23.34 28.06 2.52
N THR A 126 23.70 26.98 3.21
CA THR A 126 22.86 25.79 3.38
C THR A 126 21.59 26.14 4.12
N LEU A 127 21.68 26.79 5.29
CA LEU A 127 20.52 27.15 6.10
C LEU A 127 19.53 27.98 5.29
N ARG A 128 20.00 29.02 4.59
CA ARG A 128 19.14 29.86 3.73
C ARG A 128 18.35 29.05 2.69
N ARG A 129 18.92 27.96 2.17
CA ARG A 129 18.30 27.13 1.14
C ARG A 129 17.31 26.11 1.71
N VAL A 130 17.53 25.61 2.94
CA VAL A 130 16.73 24.52 3.52
C VAL A 130 15.75 24.98 4.60
N GLN A 131 15.94 26.17 5.19
CA GLN A 131 15.21 26.60 6.39
C GLN A 131 13.68 26.54 6.20
N ASP A 132 13.17 27.09 5.09
CA ASP A 132 11.73 27.12 4.78
C ASP A 132 11.07 25.73 4.62
N TYR A 133 11.87 24.68 4.39
CA TYR A 133 11.37 23.31 4.28
C TYR A 133 11.14 22.67 5.66
N GLU A 134 11.58 23.32 6.74
CA GLU A 134 11.39 22.87 8.12
C GLU A 134 11.94 21.46 8.38
N ILE A 135 13.09 21.14 7.77
CA ILE A 135 13.78 19.86 7.96
C ILE A 135 14.55 19.93 9.29
N LEU A 136 13.84 19.62 10.38
CA LEU A 136 14.30 19.87 11.74
C LEU A 136 15.72 19.38 12.05
N PRO A 137 16.13 18.14 11.73
CA PRO A 137 17.48 17.67 12.07
C PRO A 137 18.59 18.46 11.38
N ILE A 138 18.31 19.01 10.19
CA ILE A 138 19.27 19.82 9.44
C ILE A 138 19.30 21.24 10.00
N ASN A 139 18.13 21.85 10.17
CA ASN A 139 17.99 23.23 10.67
C ASN A 139 18.57 23.36 12.08
N SER A 140 18.20 22.46 12.99
CA SER A 140 18.70 22.35 14.37
C SER A 140 20.23 22.32 14.41
N ARG A 141 20.85 21.46 13.59
CA ARG A 141 22.30 21.32 13.59
C ARG A 141 23.01 22.54 12.97
N LEU A 142 22.47 23.11 11.90
CA LEU A 142 23.07 24.28 11.24
C LEU A 142 23.02 25.52 12.14
N THR A 143 21.89 25.77 12.82
CA THR A 143 21.75 26.91 13.73
C THR A 143 22.66 26.76 14.96
N SER A 144 22.76 25.55 15.52
CA SER A 144 23.71 25.25 16.61
C SER A 144 25.17 25.48 16.21
N ILE A 145 25.57 25.04 15.00
CA ILE A 145 26.92 25.31 14.47
C ILE A 145 27.14 26.82 14.31
N LEU A 146 26.18 27.56 13.74
CA LEU A 146 26.30 29.00 13.56
C LEU A 146 26.41 29.74 14.89
N ALA A 147 25.57 29.42 15.88
CA ALA A 147 25.66 30.00 17.23
C ALA A 147 27.07 29.78 17.83
N SER A 148 27.59 28.55 17.74
CA SER A 148 28.93 28.21 18.22
C SER A 148 30.05 29.01 17.52
N LEU A 149 29.93 29.25 16.21
CA LEU A 149 30.92 30.02 15.45
C LEU A 149 30.93 31.51 15.81
N TYR A 150 29.80 32.05 16.29
CA TYR A 150 29.69 33.44 16.75
C TYR A 150 30.06 33.63 18.23
N LEU A 151 30.35 32.55 18.97
CA LEU A 151 30.80 32.58 20.37
C LEU A 151 32.34 32.64 20.52
N GLY A 152 33.09 32.66 19.41
CA GLY A 152 34.57 32.60 19.41
C GLY A 152 35.29 33.95 19.48
N VAL A 153 36.56 33.97 19.03
CA VAL A 153 37.45 35.16 19.04
C VAL A 153 36.88 36.36 18.26
N GLY A 154 35.98 36.12 17.29
CA GLY A 154 35.21 37.15 16.57
C GLY A 154 33.77 37.24 17.07
N PHE A 155 33.58 37.36 18.38
CA PHE A 155 32.27 37.39 19.04
C PHE A 155 31.35 38.44 18.42
N ASP A 156 30.14 38.02 18.08
CA ASP A 156 29.05 38.88 17.58
C ASP A 156 27.79 38.50 18.33
N GLU A 157 27.50 39.24 19.40
CA GLU A 157 26.39 38.98 20.32
C GLU A 157 25.04 38.88 19.58
N LYS A 158 24.81 39.80 18.64
CA LYS A 158 23.56 39.86 17.89
C LYS A 158 23.35 38.61 17.05
N GLN A 159 24.39 38.16 16.35
CA GLN A 159 24.31 36.93 15.55
C GLN A 159 24.25 35.69 16.44
N PHE A 160 25.01 35.65 17.53
CA PHE A 160 24.96 34.56 18.50
C PHE A 160 23.54 34.37 19.05
N LEU A 161 22.94 35.42 19.62
CA LEU A 161 21.59 35.34 20.19
C LEU A 161 20.55 34.92 19.14
N LYS A 162 20.63 35.48 17.93
CA LYS A 162 19.75 35.09 16.82
C LYS A 162 19.82 33.58 16.52
N TYR A 163 21.03 33.03 16.38
CA TYR A 163 21.20 31.63 16.04
C TYR A 163 20.96 30.69 17.22
N GLN A 164 21.20 31.15 18.44
CA GLN A 164 20.87 30.44 19.67
C GLN A 164 19.36 30.28 19.82
N GLU A 165 18.59 31.36 19.65
CA GLU A 165 17.11 31.31 19.68
C GLU A 165 16.56 30.34 18.62
N LEU A 166 17.12 30.36 17.41
CA LEU A 166 16.74 29.41 16.35
C LEU A 166 17.15 27.97 16.69
N ALA A 167 18.31 27.76 17.32
CA ALA A 167 18.75 26.43 17.76
C ALA A 167 17.81 25.86 18.82
N ASP A 168 17.44 26.66 19.82
CA ASP A 168 16.50 26.26 20.87
C ASP A 168 15.11 25.96 20.29
N HIS A 169 14.60 26.82 19.40
CA HIS A 169 13.34 26.59 18.69
C HIS A 169 13.32 25.25 17.93
N TYR A 170 14.38 24.96 17.17
CA TYR A 170 14.45 23.72 16.38
C TYR A 170 14.69 22.48 17.24
N ALA A 171 15.44 22.59 18.33
CA ALA A 171 15.62 21.51 19.29
C ALA A 171 14.28 21.13 19.96
N ASP A 172 13.50 22.12 20.38
CA ASP A 172 12.16 21.91 20.94
C ASP A 172 11.21 21.26 19.91
N ALA A 173 11.22 21.76 18.67
CA ALA A 173 10.42 21.18 17.58
C ALA A 173 10.80 19.72 17.31
N GLU A 174 12.10 19.39 17.34
CA GLU A 174 12.62 18.04 17.11
C GLU A 174 12.21 17.09 18.23
N ASN A 175 12.21 17.54 19.49
CA ASN A 175 11.69 16.77 20.61
C ASN A 175 10.20 16.43 20.43
N VAL A 176 9.37 17.40 20.03
CA VAL A 176 7.95 17.16 19.73
C VAL A 176 7.79 16.18 18.57
N LEU A 177 8.57 16.34 17.49
CA LEU A 177 8.54 15.41 16.35
C LEU A 177 8.91 13.98 16.78
N ASN A 178 9.89 13.81 17.67
CA ASN A 178 10.29 12.50 18.19
C ASN A 178 9.15 11.84 18.99
N GLN A 179 8.43 12.60 19.82
CA GLN A 179 7.28 12.10 20.56
C GLN A 179 6.14 11.66 19.62
N VAL A 180 5.78 12.50 18.64
CA VAL A 180 4.77 12.16 17.63
C VAL A 180 5.18 10.94 16.81
N SER A 181 6.45 10.87 16.41
CA SER A 181 7.02 9.74 15.68
C SER A 181 6.95 8.45 16.49
N SER A 182 7.18 8.52 17.81
CA SER A 182 7.05 7.38 18.71
C SER A 182 5.60 6.88 18.77
N GLY A 183 4.63 7.77 18.98
CA GLY A 183 3.21 7.40 18.99
C GLY A 183 2.74 6.80 17.65
N TYR A 184 3.21 7.35 16.53
CA TYR A 184 2.95 6.80 15.20
C TYR A 184 3.53 5.38 15.05
N ARG A 185 4.77 5.15 15.47
CA ARG A 185 5.41 3.81 15.42
C ARG A 185 4.70 2.83 16.33
N GLU A 186 4.28 3.24 17.52
CA GLU A 186 3.53 2.40 18.45
C GLU A 186 2.18 1.97 17.85
N MET A 187 1.43 2.91 17.25
CA MET A 187 0.21 2.59 16.50
C MET A 187 0.46 1.54 15.43
N ARG A 188 1.47 1.75 14.57
CA ARG A 188 1.81 0.81 13.49
C ARG A 188 2.22 -0.55 14.05
N GLY A 189 3.01 -0.57 15.13
CA GLY A 189 3.40 -1.79 15.83
C GLY A 189 2.20 -2.58 16.34
N MET A 190 1.21 -1.90 16.96
CA MET A 190 -0.02 -2.54 17.41
C MET A 190 -0.84 -3.13 16.26
N ILE A 191 -0.96 -2.41 15.12
CA ILE A 191 -1.68 -2.89 13.94
C ILE A 191 -1.01 -4.15 13.37
N TYR A 192 0.30 -4.13 13.18
CA TYR A 192 1.03 -5.26 12.58
C TYR A 192 1.18 -6.46 13.50
N ALA A 193 1.17 -6.25 14.82
CA ALA A 193 1.24 -7.35 15.76
C ALA A 193 -0.05 -8.20 15.76
N HIS A 194 -1.18 -7.65 15.30
CA HIS A 194 -2.50 -8.30 15.31
C HIS A 194 -2.92 -8.89 16.68
N LYS A 195 -2.38 -8.32 17.77
CA LYS A 195 -2.63 -8.78 19.15
C LYS A 195 -3.88 -8.17 19.79
N LEU A 196 -4.31 -7.01 19.30
CA LEU A 196 -5.41 -6.23 19.83
C LEU A 196 -6.51 -6.09 18.78
N LEU A 197 -7.74 -5.93 19.24
CA LEU A 197 -8.85 -5.61 18.36
C LEU A 197 -8.69 -4.18 17.80
N PRO A 198 -9.14 -3.91 16.57
CA PRO A 198 -9.04 -2.58 15.96
C PRO A 198 -9.54 -1.44 16.85
N ASN A 199 -10.69 -1.62 17.52
CA ASN A 199 -11.25 -0.60 18.42
C ASN A 199 -10.34 -0.29 19.63
N GLU A 200 -9.66 -1.30 20.19
CA GLU A 200 -8.75 -1.12 21.33
C GLU A 200 -7.52 -0.29 20.91
N ILE A 201 -6.99 -0.59 19.72
CA ILE A 201 -5.91 0.19 19.11
C ILE A 201 -6.39 1.63 18.90
N GLY A 202 -7.59 1.82 18.31
CA GLY A 202 -8.17 3.14 18.06
C GLY A 202 -8.36 3.99 19.33
N GLN A 203 -8.73 3.38 20.45
CA GLN A 203 -8.83 4.05 21.74
C GLN A 203 -7.45 4.53 22.24
N LYS A 204 -6.43 3.66 22.21
CA LYS A 204 -5.05 4.04 22.60
C LYS A 204 -4.50 5.17 21.73
N VAL A 205 -4.72 5.08 20.42
CA VAL A 205 -4.30 6.10 19.46
C VAL A 205 -4.97 7.44 19.75
N SER A 206 -6.25 7.45 20.15
CA SER A 206 -6.96 8.68 20.51
C SER A 206 -6.32 9.39 21.71
N THR A 207 -5.80 8.64 22.68
CA THR A 207 -5.04 9.20 23.81
C THR A 207 -3.75 9.87 23.35
N PHE A 208 -3.00 9.23 22.45
CA PHE A 208 -1.77 9.81 21.88
C PHE A 208 -2.06 11.11 21.12
N VAL A 209 -3.12 11.11 20.31
CA VAL A 209 -3.56 12.30 19.56
C VAL A 209 -3.88 13.45 20.51
N ALA A 210 -4.68 13.20 21.56
CA ALA A 210 -5.03 14.22 22.55
C ALA A 210 -3.80 14.78 23.28
N GLN A 211 -2.83 13.92 23.60
CA GLN A 211 -1.59 14.32 24.25
C GLN A 211 -0.74 15.26 23.38
N TYR A 212 -0.64 15.00 22.07
CA TYR A 212 0.26 15.73 21.18
C TYR A 212 -0.37 16.94 20.49
N GLU A 213 -1.70 17.05 20.47
CA GLU A 213 -2.41 18.06 19.67
C GLU A 213 -1.96 19.50 19.95
N HIS A 214 -1.84 19.89 21.22
CA HIS A 214 -1.40 21.24 21.58
C HIS A 214 0.04 21.50 21.14
N ALA A 215 0.94 20.52 21.34
CA ALA A 215 2.35 20.66 20.99
C ALA A 215 2.55 20.78 19.47
N VAL A 216 1.81 20.00 18.68
CA VAL A 216 1.87 20.00 17.19
C VAL A 216 1.36 21.32 16.60
N LYS A 217 0.32 21.92 17.20
CA LYS A 217 -0.24 23.21 16.75
C LYS A 217 0.76 24.37 16.83
N ARG A 218 1.79 24.27 17.67
CA ARG A 218 2.87 25.27 17.75
C ARG A 218 3.78 25.28 16.51
N TYR A 219 3.79 24.19 15.74
CA TYR A 219 4.69 24.00 14.59
C TYR A 219 3.91 23.67 13.30
N PRO A 220 3.02 24.56 12.83
CA PRO A 220 2.09 24.28 11.74
C PRO A 220 2.75 24.08 10.36
N ARG A 221 4.02 24.48 10.21
CA ARG A 221 4.77 24.38 8.93
C ARG A 221 5.71 23.17 8.86
N VAL A 222 5.88 22.42 9.94
CA VAL A 222 6.75 21.24 9.98
C VAL A 222 6.02 20.06 9.32
N SER A 223 6.25 19.84 8.04
CA SER A 223 5.49 18.88 7.22
C SER A 223 5.51 17.46 7.80
N ALA A 224 6.67 16.95 8.23
CA ALA A 224 6.81 15.61 8.78
C ALA A 224 5.97 15.42 10.06
N MET A 225 5.96 16.43 10.93
CA MET A 225 5.19 16.43 12.18
C MET A 225 3.70 16.44 11.89
N GLN A 226 3.25 17.36 11.02
CA GLN A 226 1.84 17.44 10.62
C GLN A 226 1.39 16.15 9.95
N ALA A 227 2.17 15.60 9.03
CA ALA A 227 1.85 14.36 8.34
C ALA A 227 1.68 13.20 9.32
N MET A 228 2.64 12.95 10.21
CA MET A 228 2.55 11.85 11.17
C MET A 228 1.39 12.01 12.14
N PHE A 229 1.15 13.22 12.65
CA PHE A 229 0.04 13.51 13.55
C PHE A 229 -1.32 13.25 12.89
N TYR A 230 -1.55 13.79 11.69
CA TYR A 230 -2.82 13.61 10.99
C TYR A 230 -3.01 12.17 10.51
N ILE A 231 -1.96 11.47 10.07
CA ILE A 231 -2.04 10.04 9.75
C ILE A 231 -2.52 9.25 10.96
N MET A 232 -1.93 9.50 12.13
CA MET A 232 -2.32 8.85 13.38
C MET A 232 -3.76 9.19 13.77
N LYS A 233 -4.16 10.46 13.69
CA LYS A 233 -5.53 10.92 13.99
C LYS A 233 -6.57 10.26 13.09
N VAL A 234 -6.32 10.23 11.78
CA VAL A 234 -7.22 9.58 10.81
C VAL A 234 -7.29 8.08 11.06
N HIS A 235 -6.16 7.39 11.26
CA HIS A 235 -6.16 5.95 11.53
C HIS A 235 -6.86 5.61 12.86
N GLY A 236 -6.70 6.43 13.89
CA GLY A 236 -7.45 6.27 15.15
C GLY A 236 -8.95 6.27 14.92
N LEU A 237 -9.45 7.20 14.09
CA LEU A 237 -10.87 7.29 13.74
C LEU A 237 -11.34 6.10 12.88
N THR A 238 -10.56 5.67 11.88
CA THR A 238 -10.93 4.51 11.05
C THR A 238 -10.99 3.22 11.85
N LEU A 239 -10.04 3.02 12.78
CA LEU A 239 -10.00 1.89 13.69
C LEU A 239 -11.20 1.85 14.65
N LEU A 240 -11.75 3.01 15.01
CA LEU A 240 -12.99 3.15 15.80
C LEU A 240 -14.27 3.05 14.95
N GLY A 241 -14.15 2.88 13.63
CA GLY A 241 -15.28 2.87 12.70
C GLY A 241 -15.92 4.24 12.46
N LYS A 242 -15.27 5.34 12.84
CA LYS A 242 -15.75 6.73 12.64
C LYS A 242 -15.31 7.26 11.28
N TYR A 243 -15.76 6.60 10.21
CA TYR A 243 -15.28 6.87 8.85
C TYR A 243 -15.62 8.28 8.34
N SER A 244 -16.81 8.81 8.63
CA SER A 244 -17.20 10.17 8.22
C SER A 244 -16.32 11.24 8.87
N ASP A 245 -15.96 11.05 10.14
CA ASP A 245 -15.04 11.96 10.84
C ASP A 245 -13.61 11.83 10.30
N ALA A 246 -13.19 10.60 9.99
CA ALA A 246 -11.89 10.36 9.36
C ALA A 246 -11.76 11.09 8.00
N ILE A 247 -12.82 11.13 7.19
CA ILE A 247 -12.84 11.90 5.92
C ILE A 247 -12.68 13.40 6.19
N LYS A 248 -13.39 13.96 7.18
CA LYS A 248 -13.27 15.37 7.56
C LYS A 248 -11.85 15.72 7.98
N ILE A 249 -11.26 14.92 8.87
CA ILE A 249 -9.87 15.12 9.32
C ILE A 249 -8.87 14.94 8.19
N ALA A 250 -9.10 14.02 7.26
CA ALA A 250 -8.22 13.86 6.09
C ALA A 250 -8.28 15.07 5.14
N ASN A 251 -9.44 15.72 4.98
CA ASN A 251 -9.56 17.00 4.26
C ASN A 251 -8.78 18.11 4.98
N GLU A 252 -8.97 18.26 6.30
CA GLU A 252 -8.22 19.22 7.12
C GLU A 252 -6.70 19.00 7.00
N ALA A 253 -6.25 17.75 7.08
CA ALA A 253 -4.86 17.36 6.92
C ALA A 253 -4.29 17.79 5.56
N GLU A 254 -5.06 17.61 4.48
CA GLU A 254 -4.66 18.04 3.15
C GLU A 254 -4.43 19.56 3.09
N GLU A 255 -5.34 20.35 3.67
CA GLU A 255 -5.22 21.81 3.71
C GLU A 255 -3.99 22.27 4.50
N VAL A 256 -3.72 21.64 5.65
CA VAL A 256 -2.53 21.93 6.47
C VAL A 256 -1.25 21.55 5.74
N LEU A 257 -1.20 20.35 5.16
CA LEU A 257 -0.02 19.87 4.43
C LEU A 257 0.27 20.73 3.20
N ARG A 258 -0.74 21.17 2.45
CA ARG A 258 -0.53 22.07 1.28
C ARG A 258 0.09 23.41 1.65
N LYS A 259 -0.05 23.88 2.89
CA LYS A 259 0.62 25.09 3.40
C LYS A 259 2.08 24.85 3.78
N CYS A 260 2.50 23.60 3.91
CA CYS A 260 3.88 23.24 4.20
C CYS A 260 4.68 23.16 2.90
N LYS A 261 5.74 23.95 2.76
CA LYS A 261 6.70 23.84 1.63
C LYS A 261 7.29 22.43 1.53
N GLY A 262 7.38 21.75 2.67
CA GLY A 262 7.92 20.41 2.80
C GLY A 262 6.94 19.24 2.66
N ALA A 263 5.67 19.48 2.31
CA ALA A 263 4.72 18.37 2.21
C ALA A 263 5.03 17.47 1.01
N GLY A 264 5.38 16.21 1.29
CA GLY A 264 5.61 15.20 0.28
C GLY A 264 4.33 14.73 -0.39
N GLN A 265 4.42 14.42 -1.69
CA GLN A 265 3.30 13.88 -2.46
C GLN A 265 2.76 12.57 -1.87
N GLN A 266 3.62 11.80 -1.21
CA GLN A 266 3.25 10.55 -0.54
C GLN A 266 2.24 10.79 0.59
N SER A 267 2.45 11.80 1.45
CA SER A 267 1.54 12.11 2.56
C SER A 267 0.18 12.56 2.05
N LEU A 268 0.15 13.41 1.02
CA LEU A 268 -1.09 13.86 0.37
C LEU A 268 -1.83 12.70 -0.30
N SER A 269 -1.09 11.82 -0.99
CA SER A 269 -1.65 10.60 -1.61
C SER A 269 -2.28 9.69 -0.56
N LEU A 270 -1.64 9.53 0.60
CA LEU A 270 -2.16 8.71 1.70
C LEU A 270 -3.47 9.31 2.26
N MET A 271 -3.56 10.62 2.46
CA MET A 271 -4.81 11.28 2.87
C MET A 271 -5.93 11.06 1.85
N ALA A 272 -5.62 11.19 0.56
CA ALA A 272 -6.59 10.95 -0.51
C ALA A 272 -7.08 9.50 -0.51
N LEU A 273 -6.17 8.53 -0.42
CA LEU A 273 -6.51 7.11 -0.35
C LEU A 273 -7.39 6.77 0.87
N THR A 274 -7.08 7.34 2.05
CA THR A 274 -7.88 7.08 3.24
C THR A 274 -9.31 7.60 3.12
N ARG A 275 -9.53 8.74 2.44
CA ARG A 275 -10.89 9.22 2.17
C ARG A 275 -11.68 8.21 1.34
N VAL A 276 -11.07 7.70 0.26
CA VAL A 276 -11.69 6.68 -0.59
C VAL A 276 -11.99 5.41 0.21
N GLU A 277 -11.03 4.93 1.00
CA GLU A 277 -11.25 3.75 1.85
C GLU A 277 -12.41 3.95 2.82
N CYS A 278 -12.51 5.12 3.44
CA CYS A 278 -13.60 5.47 4.35
C CYS A 278 -14.95 5.49 3.62
N SER A 279 -15.02 6.04 2.40
CA SER A 279 -16.24 5.99 1.57
C SER A 279 -16.64 4.56 1.21
N VAL A 280 -15.69 3.69 0.89
CA VAL A 280 -15.93 2.25 0.69
C VAL A 280 -16.52 1.62 1.95
N LYS A 281 -15.95 1.89 3.13
CA LYS A 281 -16.45 1.34 4.40
C LYS A 281 -17.82 1.87 4.79
N LEU A 282 -18.17 3.09 4.38
CA LEU A 282 -19.51 3.67 4.52
C LEU A 282 -20.52 3.08 3.51
N ARG A 283 -20.03 2.44 2.44
CA ARG A 283 -20.83 1.97 1.30
C ARG A 283 -21.63 3.11 0.65
N ASP A 284 -21.05 4.30 0.62
CA ASP A 284 -21.61 5.47 -0.04
C ASP A 284 -21.00 5.59 -1.44
N PHE A 285 -21.77 5.18 -2.46
CA PHE A 285 -21.29 5.15 -3.84
C PHE A 285 -21.06 6.55 -4.39
N GLU A 286 -22.00 7.47 -4.16
CA GLU A 286 -21.95 8.83 -4.71
C GLU A 286 -20.73 9.58 -4.18
N GLU A 287 -20.56 9.62 -2.86
CA GLU A 287 -19.40 10.25 -2.23
C GLU A 287 -18.11 9.50 -2.60
N GLY A 288 -18.16 8.16 -2.66
CA GLY A 288 -17.00 7.34 -3.02
C GLY A 288 -16.46 7.67 -4.42
N VAL A 289 -17.33 7.81 -5.43
CA VAL A 289 -16.91 8.17 -6.80
C VAL A 289 -16.29 9.57 -6.83
N ILE A 290 -16.84 10.53 -6.07
CA ILE A 290 -16.26 11.87 -5.94
C ILE A 290 -14.85 11.78 -5.35
N GLN A 291 -14.66 11.01 -4.27
CA GLN A 291 -13.36 10.84 -3.64
C GLN A 291 -12.35 10.11 -4.55
N VAL A 292 -12.78 9.10 -5.32
CA VAL A 292 -11.92 8.42 -6.30
C VAL A 292 -11.41 9.40 -7.36
N LYS A 293 -12.30 10.21 -7.94
CA LYS A 293 -11.93 11.22 -8.95
C LYS A 293 -10.94 12.24 -8.38
N ARG A 294 -11.17 12.73 -7.16
CA ARG A 294 -10.24 13.65 -6.47
C ARG A 294 -8.87 13.00 -6.24
N ALA A 295 -8.85 11.75 -5.77
CA ALA A 295 -7.61 11.02 -5.53
C ALA A 295 -6.83 10.74 -6.83
N ASP A 296 -7.51 10.41 -7.93
CA ASP A 296 -6.86 10.10 -9.21
C ASP A 296 -6.09 11.29 -9.82
N MET A 297 -6.54 12.52 -9.55
CA MET A 297 -5.83 13.75 -9.93
C MET A 297 -4.58 14.02 -9.08
N MET A 298 -4.51 13.45 -7.87
CA MET A 298 -3.42 13.70 -6.93
C MET A 298 -2.38 12.57 -6.92
N VAL A 299 -2.81 11.32 -7.06
CA VAL A 299 -1.92 10.17 -6.90
C VAL A 299 -1.08 9.99 -8.18
N PRO A 300 0.26 9.91 -8.09
CA PRO A 300 1.11 9.69 -9.26
C PRO A 300 0.73 8.42 -10.01
N LYS A 301 0.56 8.54 -11.34
CA LYS A 301 0.35 7.39 -12.24
C LYS A 301 1.56 6.46 -12.13
N GLU A 302 1.33 5.15 -12.23
CA GLU A 302 2.34 4.10 -12.07
C GLU A 302 2.97 3.96 -10.68
N SER A 303 2.29 4.42 -9.63
CA SER A 303 2.69 4.18 -8.24
C SER A 303 1.89 3.05 -7.58
N ILE A 304 2.43 2.47 -6.51
CA ILE A 304 1.70 1.52 -5.64
C ILE A 304 0.40 2.16 -5.12
N ASN A 305 0.42 3.46 -4.83
CA ASN A 305 -0.76 4.20 -4.40
C ASN A 305 -1.84 4.26 -5.49
N HIS A 306 -1.48 4.35 -6.77
CA HIS A 306 -2.45 4.35 -7.88
C HIS A 306 -3.09 2.98 -8.08
N ILE A 307 -2.30 1.90 -7.91
CA ILE A 307 -2.83 0.53 -7.84
C ILE A 307 -3.83 0.41 -6.69
N LYS A 308 -3.47 0.92 -5.51
CA LYS A 308 -4.36 0.86 -4.33
C LYS A 308 -5.64 1.66 -4.52
N LEU A 309 -5.57 2.83 -5.17
CA LEU A 309 -6.75 3.62 -5.56
C LEU A 309 -7.69 2.80 -6.45
N SER A 310 -7.13 2.10 -7.44
CA SER A 310 -7.90 1.26 -8.36
C SER A 310 -8.58 0.10 -7.61
N GLU A 311 -7.88 -0.52 -6.65
CA GLU A 311 -8.44 -1.56 -5.78
C GLU A 311 -9.65 -1.04 -4.97
N TYR A 312 -9.53 0.15 -4.36
CA TYR A 312 -10.63 0.75 -3.63
C TYR A 312 -11.82 1.12 -4.54
N ALA A 313 -11.56 1.63 -5.75
CA ALA A 313 -12.60 1.97 -6.71
C ALA A 313 -13.38 0.72 -7.16
N ILE A 314 -12.69 -0.38 -7.47
CA ILE A 314 -13.33 -1.67 -7.78
C ILE A 314 -14.16 -2.16 -6.60
N THR A 315 -13.57 -2.13 -5.40
CA THR A 315 -14.25 -2.58 -4.17
C THR A 315 -15.49 -1.74 -3.87
N LEU A 316 -15.45 -0.42 -4.12
CA LEU A 316 -16.60 0.47 -3.98
C LEU A 316 -17.77 -0.02 -4.83
N GLY A 317 -17.55 -0.29 -6.11
CA GLY A 317 -18.59 -0.78 -7.02
C GLY A 317 -19.15 -2.13 -6.58
N LEU A 318 -18.26 -3.09 -6.25
CA LEU A 318 -18.66 -4.42 -5.78
C LEU A 318 -19.45 -4.37 -4.46
N GLN A 319 -19.08 -3.47 -3.53
CA GLN A 319 -19.73 -3.37 -2.22
C GLN A 319 -21.04 -2.57 -2.22
N THR A 320 -21.29 -1.78 -3.27
CA THR A 320 -22.50 -0.96 -3.40
C THR A 320 -23.46 -1.47 -4.48
N GLY A 321 -23.10 -2.53 -5.21
CA GLY A 321 -23.91 -3.09 -6.28
C GLY A 321 -23.80 -2.37 -7.63
N ASN A 322 -22.86 -1.42 -7.76
CA ASN A 322 -22.57 -0.70 -9.00
C ASN A 322 -21.53 -1.47 -9.81
N PHE A 323 -21.95 -2.55 -10.46
CA PHE A 323 -21.05 -3.54 -11.05
C PHE A 323 -20.40 -3.09 -12.35
N GLU A 324 -21.09 -2.29 -13.16
CA GLU A 324 -20.55 -1.65 -14.36
C GLU A 324 -19.35 -0.78 -13.99
N TYR A 325 -19.47 0.02 -12.94
CA TYR A 325 -18.35 0.83 -12.43
C TYR A 325 -17.17 -0.05 -12.00
N ALA A 326 -17.42 -1.13 -11.25
CA ALA A 326 -16.35 -2.06 -10.86
C ALA A 326 -15.65 -2.70 -12.09
N TYR A 327 -16.42 -3.06 -13.12
CA TYR A 327 -15.91 -3.59 -14.38
C TYR A 327 -14.99 -2.59 -15.08
N GLU A 328 -15.46 -1.35 -15.26
CA GLU A 328 -14.70 -0.31 -15.95
C GLU A 328 -13.39 0.02 -15.20
N GLN A 329 -13.45 0.13 -13.87
CA GLN A 329 -12.25 0.37 -13.07
C GLN A 329 -11.23 -0.75 -13.21
N LEU A 330 -11.67 -2.02 -13.26
CA LEU A 330 -10.76 -3.15 -13.49
C LEU A 330 -10.18 -3.14 -14.92
N ALA A 331 -11.00 -2.80 -15.92
CA ALA A 331 -10.56 -2.77 -17.32
C ALA A 331 -9.48 -1.72 -17.59
N MET A 332 -9.43 -0.65 -16.77
CA MET A 332 -8.41 0.40 -16.86
C MET A 332 -7.07 0.05 -16.18
N VAL A 333 -6.99 -1.08 -15.45
CA VAL A 333 -5.80 -1.43 -14.67
C VAL A 333 -4.66 -1.89 -15.57
N ASN A 334 -3.50 -1.24 -15.43
CA ASN A 334 -2.30 -1.65 -16.13
C ASN A 334 -1.66 -2.88 -15.46
N ARG A 335 -1.87 -4.06 -16.06
CA ARG A 335 -1.35 -5.35 -15.57
C ARG A 335 0.17 -5.43 -15.52
N ARG A 336 0.90 -4.72 -16.41
CA ARG A 336 2.37 -4.71 -16.38
C ARG A 336 2.87 -4.00 -15.12
N THR A 337 2.27 -2.84 -14.83
CA THR A 337 2.57 -2.07 -13.62
C THR A 337 2.21 -2.85 -12.36
N LEU A 338 1.05 -3.50 -12.36
CA LEU A 338 0.59 -4.35 -11.26
C LEU A 338 1.59 -5.48 -10.96
N ASN A 339 1.98 -6.26 -11.97
CA ASN A 339 2.91 -7.39 -11.81
C ASN A 339 4.33 -6.95 -11.42
N ARG A 340 4.75 -5.74 -11.82
CA ARG A 340 6.05 -5.17 -11.47
C ARG A 340 6.10 -4.67 -10.03
N LEU A 341 5.01 -4.11 -9.52
CA LEU A 341 4.99 -3.40 -8.23
C LEU A 341 4.47 -4.25 -7.06
N LEU A 342 3.66 -5.28 -7.32
CA LEU A 342 3.04 -6.09 -6.28
C LEU A 342 3.76 -7.43 -6.08
N THR A 343 3.64 -7.99 -4.88
CA THR A 343 4.07 -9.36 -4.61
C THR A 343 3.13 -10.37 -5.29
N PRO A 344 3.58 -11.60 -5.60
CA PRO A 344 2.73 -12.61 -6.22
C PRO A 344 1.41 -12.84 -5.48
N GLN A 345 1.45 -12.88 -4.14
CA GLN A 345 0.25 -13.00 -3.32
C GLN A 345 -0.74 -11.85 -3.56
N HIS A 346 -0.28 -10.60 -3.65
CA HIS A 346 -1.18 -9.49 -3.94
C HIS A 346 -1.71 -9.56 -5.37
N VAL A 347 -0.93 -10.01 -6.35
CA VAL A 347 -1.43 -10.26 -7.72
C VAL A 347 -2.56 -11.29 -7.71
N GLU A 348 -2.46 -12.35 -6.91
CA GLU A 348 -3.55 -13.33 -6.77
C GLU A 348 -4.86 -12.69 -6.26
N TYR A 349 -4.80 -11.68 -5.40
CA TYR A 349 -5.99 -10.99 -4.90
C TYR A 349 -6.73 -10.27 -6.04
N TRP A 350 -6.00 -9.67 -6.98
CA TRP A 350 -6.57 -9.06 -8.17
C TRP A 350 -7.24 -10.07 -9.10
N LEU A 351 -6.68 -11.29 -9.20
CA LEU A 351 -7.33 -12.38 -9.92
C LEU A 351 -8.66 -12.78 -9.28
N ILE A 352 -8.77 -12.70 -7.94
CA ILE A 352 -10.04 -12.94 -7.23
C ILE A 352 -11.06 -11.84 -7.58
N LEU A 353 -10.67 -10.57 -7.58
CA LEU A 353 -11.55 -9.47 -8.00
C LEU A 353 -12.02 -9.63 -9.45
N GLU A 354 -11.10 -9.99 -10.36
CA GLU A 354 -11.40 -10.28 -11.76
C GLU A 354 -12.38 -11.45 -11.90
N ALA A 355 -12.21 -12.51 -11.12
CA ALA A 355 -13.11 -13.65 -11.11
C ALA A 355 -14.54 -13.26 -10.66
N TYR A 356 -14.65 -12.41 -9.63
CA TYR A 356 -15.96 -11.92 -9.16
C TYR A 356 -16.65 -11.03 -10.21
N ILE A 357 -15.90 -10.15 -10.89
CA ILE A 357 -16.46 -9.31 -11.95
C ILE A 357 -16.92 -10.17 -13.14
N ASN A 358 -16.13 -11.16 -13.54
CA ASN A 358 -16.54 -12.07 -14.61
C ASN A 358 -17.76 -12.92 -14.22
N LEU A 359 -17.87 -13.34 -12.96
CA LEU A 359 -19.07 -14.00 -12.44
C LEU A 359 -20.31 -13.10 -12.58
N LEU A 360 -20.18 -11.80 -12.31
CA LEU A 360 -21.27 -10.83 -12.48
C LEU A 360 -21.66 -10.65 -13.95
N VAL A 361 -20.68 -10.61 -14.87
CA VAL A 361 -20.95 -10.60 -16.32
C VAL A 361 -21.73 -11.85 -16.73
N MET A 362 -21.30 -13.04 -16.29
CA MET A 362 -21.99 -14.30 -16.60
C MET A 362 -23.41 -14.38 -16.01
N ALA A 363 -23.62 -13.78 -14.83
CA ALA A 363 -24.93 -13.69 -14.20
C ALA A 363 -25.86 -12.62 -14.83
N GLY A 364 -25.43 -11.94 -15.89
CA GLY A 364 -26.20 -10.85 -16.54
C GLY A 364 -26.34 -9.61 -15.67
N LYS A 365 -25.40 -9.38 -14.73
CA LYS A 365 -25.40 -8.23 -13.81
C LYS A 365 -24.54 -7.06 -14.26
N VAL A 366 -23.89 -7.21 -15.41
CA VAL A 366 -23.11 -6.15 -16.05
C VAL A 366 -23.53 -6.12 -17.52
N ASP A 367 -24.07 -4.99 -17.95
CA ASP A 367 -24.37 -4.75 -19.36
C ASP A 367 -23.10 -4.29 -20.10
N LEU A 368 -22.46 -5.20 -20.83
CA LEU A 368 -21.24 -4.92 -21.59
C LEU A 368 -21.44 -3.89 -22.72
N SER A 369 -22.68 -3.62 -23.14
CA SER A 369 -22.94 -2.59 -24.16
C SER A 369 -22.80 -1.15 -23.59
N GLN A 370 -22.90 -1.02 -22.26
CA GLN A 370 -22.84 0.26 -21.56
C GLN A 370 -21.51 0.50 -20.86
N THR A 371 -20.60 -0.49 -20.84
CA THR A 371 -19.30 -0.39 -20.18
C THR A 371 -18.19 0.00 -21.14
N ARG A 372 -17.13 0.59 -20.59
CA ARG A 372 -15.89 0.90 -21.31
C ARG A 372 -14.78 -0.10 -20.98
N GLY A 373 -13.99 -0.42 -22.01
CA GLY A 373 -12.84 -1.32 -21.90
C GLY A 373 -13.23 -2.79 -22.02
N THR A 374 -12.23 -3.67 -22.04
CA THR A 374 -12.44 -5.11 -22.22
C THR A 374 -11.61 -5.88 -21.21
N LEU A 375 -12.26 -6.76 -20.47
CA LEU A 375 -11.59 -7.77 -19.68
C LEU A 375 -11.26 -9.00 -20.54
N PRO A 376 -10.24 -9.80 -20.18
CA PRO A 376 -9.94 -11.02 -20.89
C PRO A 376 -10.90 -12.15 -20.52
N ASP A 377 -10.96 -13.14 -21.39
CA ASP A 377 -11.76 -14.34 -21.19
C ASP A 377 -11.41 -15.05 -19.88
N PHE A 378 -12.42 -15.16 -19.01
CA PHE A 378 -12.31 -15.87 -17.75
C PHE A 378 -12.55 -17.37 -17.91
N LYS A 379 -11.66 -18.18 -17.33
CA LYS A 379 -11.81 -19.65 -17.26
C LYS A 379 -11.58 -20.12 -15.82
N LEU A 380 -12.62 -20.66 -15.18
CA LEU A 380 -12.58 -21.06 -13.77
C LEU A 380 -11.41 -22.01 -13.44
N TYR A 381 -11.16 -23.02 -14.27
CA TYR A 381 -10.04 -23.97 -14.05
C TYR A 381 -8.67 -23.26 -14.05
N LYS A 382 -8.47 -22.30 -14.96
CA LYS A 382 -7.22 -21.51 -14.99
C LYS A 382 -7.10 -20.63 -13.75
N PHE A 383 -8.21 -20.01 -13.33
CA PHE A 383 -8.24 -19.18 -12.13
C PHE A 383 -7.81 -19.95 -10.88
N VAL A 384 -8.41 -21.12 -10.62
CA VAL A 384 -8.08 -21.93 -9.43
C VAL A 384 -6.60 -22.32 -9.38
N ASN A 385 -5.99 -22.61 -10.52
CA ASN A 385 -4.57 -22.93 -10.60
C ASN A 385 -3.65 -21.70 -10.39
N ASN A 386 -4.17 -20.49 -10.63
CA ASN A 386 -3.42 -19.23 -10.56
C ASN A 386 -3.54 -18.51 -9.20
N VAL A 387 -4.28 -19.07 -8.22
CA VAL A 387 -4.40 -18.51 -6.85
C VAL A 387 -3.94 -19.49 -5.75
N PRO A 388 -2.72 -20.07 -5.85
CA PRO A 388 -2.26 -21.10 -4.93
C PRO A 388 -1.99 -20.58 -3.51
N SER A 389 -1.62 -19.31 -3.33
CA SER A 389 -1.30 -18.74 -2.02
C SER A 389 -2.54 -18.58 -1.17
N TYR A 390 -3.61 -18.01 -1.73
CA TYR A 390 -4.88 -17.87 -1.00
C TYR A 390 -5.60 -19.20 -0.82
N SER A 391 -5.36 -20.20 -1.68
CA SER A 391 -5.88 -21.56 -1.46
C SER A 391 -5.33 -22.23 -0.18
N LYS A 392 -4.20 -21.74 0.34
CA LYS A 392 -3.58 -22.23 1.60
C LYS A 392 -4.04 -21.44 2.84
N ASP A 393 -4.65 -20.27 2.65
CA ASP A 393 -5.24 -19.46 3.71
C ASP A 393 -6.52 -20.14 4.23
N LYS A 394 -6.58 -20.44 5.52
CA LYS A 394 -7.70 -21.22 6.10
C LYS A 394 -8.86 -20.35 6.56
N GLN A 395 -8.69 -19.04 6.74
CA GLN A 395 -9.69 -18.17 7.36
C GLN A 395 -9.88 -16.79 6.69
N GLY A 396 -9.25 -16.54 5.53
CA GLY A 396 -9.46 -15.34 4.73
C GLY A 396 -10.01 -15.61 3.32
N MET A 397 -9.22 -15.29 2.31
CA MET A 397 -9.70 -15.21 0.91
C MET A 397 -10.05 -16.56 0.28
N ASN A 398 -9.58 -17.68 0.85
CA ASN A 398 -10.01 -19.00 0.41
C ASN A 398 -11.53 -19.20 0.54
N ILE A 399 -12.14 -18.59 1.56
CA ILE A 399 -13.60 -18.61 1.74
C ILE A 399 -14.27 -17.99 0.51
N GLN A 400 -13.74 -16.86 0.03
CA GLN A 400 -14.26 -16.16 -1.15
C GLN A 400 -14.02 -16.97 -2.43
N ILE A 401 -12.91 -17.68 -2.55
CA ILE A 401 -12.63 -18.58 -3.67
C ILE A 401 -13.63 -19.74 -3.71
N LEU A 402 -13.91 -20.37 -2.56
CA LEU A 402 -14.87 -21.48 -2.46
C LEU A 402 -16.29 -21.01 -2.79
N ILE A 403 -16.71 -19.85 -2.27
CA ILE A 403 -18.00 -19.23 -2.60
C ILE A 403 -18.10 -18.99 -4.11
N LEU A 404 -17.08 -18.37 -4.70
CA LEU A 404 -17.05 -18.07 -6.12
C LEU A 404 -17.18 -19.33 -6.98
N GLN A 405 -16.47 -20.42 -6.64
CA GLN A 405 -16.57 -21.69 -7.36
C GLN A 405 -17.99 -22.26 -7.35
N VAL A 406 -18.65 -22.27 -6.19
CA VAL A 406 -20.02 -22.78 -6.07
C VAL A 406 -20.98 -21.96 -6.90
N ILE A 407 -20.93 -20.63 -6.79
CA ILE A 407 -21.83 -19.74 -7.53
C ILE A 407 -21.58 -19.84 -9.03
N PHE A 408 -20.32 -19.96 -9.46
CA PHE A 408 -20.01 -20.21 -10.87
C PHE A 408 -20.67 -21.49 -11.39
N PHE A 409 -20.66 -22.57 -10.61
CA PHE A 409 -21.35 -23.80 -11.03
C PHE A 409 -22.87 -23.65 -11.05
N ILE A 410 -23.45 -22.85 -10.15
CA ILE A 410 -24.90 -22.55 -10.18
C ILE A 410 -25.27 -21.80 -11.47
N ILE A 411 -24.56 -20.71 -11.79
CA ILE A 411 -24.83 -19.88 -12.98
C ILE A 411 -24.70 -20.68 -14.28
N ASN A 412 -23.85 -21.70 -14.32
CA ASN A 412 -23.63 -22.53 -15.51
C ASN A 412 -24.46 -23.83 -15.49
N ASP A 413 -25.45 -23.98 -14.60
CA ASP A 413 -26.27 -25.19 -14.43
C ASP A 413 -25.45 -26.49 -14.21
N GLN A 414 -24.25 -26.37 -13.63
CA GLN A 414 -23.33 -27.50 -13.38
C GLN A 414 -23.57 -28.10 -11.98
N TYR A 415 -24.81 -28.44 -11.67
CA TYR A 415 -25.22 -28.88 -10.33
C TYR A 415 -24.50 -30.15 -9.82
N SER A 416 -24.16 -31.09 -10.71
CA SER A 416 -23.39 -32.29 -10.36
C SER A 416 -22.05 -31.96 -9.70
N LYS A 417 -21.32 -30.96 -10.22
CA LYS A 417 -20.03 -30.53 -9.67
C LYS A 417 -20.15 -29.90 -8.27
N ILE A 418 -21.31 -29.37 -7.93
CA ILE A 418 -21.59 -28.83 -6.59
C ILE A 418 -21.81 -29.99 -5.63
N ILE A 419 -22.64 -30.97 -6.02
CA ILE A 419 -22.92 -32.17 -5.23
C ILE A 419 -21.63 -32.90 -4.85
N ASP A 420 -20.73 -33.10 -5.82
CA ASP A 420 -19.41 -33.71 -5.60
C ASP A 420 -18.53 -32.95 -4.59
N ARG A 421 -18.81 -31.66 -4.38
CA ARG A 421 -18.05 -30.76 -3.50
C ARG A 421 -18.77 -30.47 -2.18
N THR A 422 -20.04 -30.84 -2.03
CA THR A 422 -20.86 -30.58 -0.84
C THR A 422 -20.18 -31.05 0.44
N ASP A 423 -19.67 -32.27 0.45
CA ASP A 423 -18.97 -32.84 1.62
C ASP A 423 -17.69 -32.07 1.97
N ALA A 424 -16.94 -31.62 0.98
CA ALA A 424 -15.74 -30.82 1.20
C ALA A 424 -16.09 -29.45 1.81
N LEU A 425 -17.17 -28.80 1.33
CA LEU A 425 -17.65 -27.53 1.88
C LEU A 425 -18.17 -27.67 3.31
N ILE A 426 -18.90 -28.75 3.62
CA ILE A 426 -19.37 -29.05 4.98
C ILE A 426 -18.16 -29.22 5.92
N ARG A 427 -17.17 -30.02 5.53
CA ARG A 427 -15.94 -30.22 6.31
C ARG A 427 -15.15 -28.93 6.49
N TYR A 428 -15.10 -28.07 5.47
CA TYR A 428 -14.44 -26.77 5.56
C TYR A 428 -15.13 -25.87 6.57
N GLY A 429 -16.47 -25.75 6.47
CA GLY A 429 -17.28 -24.92 7.36
C GLY A 429 -17.18 -25.34 8.82
N SER A 430 -17.23 -26.64 9.11
CA SER A 430 -17.09 -27.16 10.48
C SER A 430 -15.70 -26.94 11.06
N ARG A 431 -14.65 -27.02 10.23
CA ARG A 431 -13.27 -26.90 10.69
C ARG A 431 -12.81 -25.46 10.89
N TYR A 432 -13.30 -24.53 10.07
CA TYR A 432 -12.71 -23.18 9.99
C TYR A 432 -13.69 -22.03 10.28
N LEU A 433 -15.01 -22.25 10.21
CA LEU A 433 -16.02 -21.17 10.29
C LEU A 433 -16.89 -21.23 11.56
N MET A 434 -16.49 -21.97 12.59
CA MET A 434 -17.31 -22.16 13.81
C MET A 434 -17.15 -21.07 14.87
N ASN A 435 -16.17 -20.18 14.73
CA ASN A 435 -16.01 -19.04 15.63
C ASN A 435 -17.03 -17.93 15.34
N ASN A 436 -17.39 -17.15 16.37
CA ASN A 436 -18.36 -16.03 16.25
C ASN A 436 -17.93 -15.00 15.20
N GLU A 437 -16.64 -14.83 15.05
CA GLU A 437 -15.98 -13.98 14.06
C GLU A 437 -16.32 -14.33 12.61
N ASN A 438 -16.54 -15.62 12.28
CA ASN A 438 -16.92 -16.06 10.94
C ASN A 438 -18.42 -16.35 10.79
N LEU A 439 -19.26 -15.80 11.69
CA LEU A 439 -20.70 -16.09 11.70
C LEU A 439 -21.37 -15.84 10.33
N ARG A 440 -21.04 -14.74 9.65
CA ARG A 440 -21.60 -14.43 8.32
C ARG A 440 -21.12 -15.41 7.25
N ASN A 441 -19.83 -15.74 7.23
CA ASN A 441 -19.25 -16.75 6.32
C ASN A 441 -19.93 -18.12 6.51
N ASN A 442 -20.11 -18.54 7.77
CA ASN A 442 -20.81 -19.78 8.12
C ASN A 442 -22.26 -19.78 7.64
N CYS A 443 -22.99 -18.69 7.89
CA CYS A 443 -24.36 -18.53 7.41
C CYS A 443 -24.42 -18.63 5.89
N PHE A 444 -23.53 -17.95 5.15
CA PHE A 444 -23.55 -17.98 3.69
C PHE A 444 -23.27 -19.38 3.14
N PHE A 445 -22.31 -20.12 3.72
CA PHE A 445 -22.08 -21.53 3.35
C PHE A 445 -23.34 -22.38 3.57
N LYS A 446 -24.04 -22.18 4.69
CA LYS A 446 -25.31 -22.87 4.95
C LYS A 446 -26.41 -22.50 3.97
N LEU A 447 -26.44 -21.27 3.45
CA LEU A 447 -27.38 -20.86 2.39
C LEU A 447 -27.10 -21.65 1.11
N LEU A 448 -25.84 -21.73 0.67
CA LEU A 448 -25.44 -22.51 -0.50
C LEU A 448 -25.76 -24.00 -0.35
N LEU A 449 -25.45 -24.60 0.81
CA LEU A 449 -25.81 -25.99 1.11
C LEU A 449 -27.33 -26.22 1.18
N THR A 450 -28.10 -25.20 1.54
CA THR A 450 -29.57 -25.29 1.53
C THR A 450 -30.12 -25.30 0.11
N ALA A 451 -29.50 -24.56 -0.81
CA ALA A 451 -29.86 -24.59 -2.22
C ALA A 451 -29.67 -26.00 -2.82
N GLU A 452 -28.53 -26.64 -2.53
CA GLU A 452 -28.26 -28.02 -2.94
C GLU A 452 -29.29 -29.01 -2.36
N LYS A 453 -29.60 -28.95 -1.06
CA LYS A 453 -30.64 -29.77 -0.41
C LYS A 453 -32.07 -29.54 -0.94
N CYS A 454 -32.28 -28.44 -1.65
CA CYS A 454 -33.55 -28.13 -2.29
C CYS A 454 -33.51 -28.45 -3.80
N ASN A 455 -32.51 -29.21 -4.25
CA ASN A 455 -32.26 -29.53 -5.66
C ASN A 455 -32.23 -28.27 -6.52
N PHE A 456 -31.64 -27.19 -6.00
CA PHE A 456 -31.52 -25.89 -6.67
C PHE A 456 -32.86 -25.24 -7.07
N HIS A 457 -33.99 -25.71 -6.52
CA HIS A 457 -35.29 -25.10 -6.76
C HIS A 457 -35.46 -23.81 -5.94
N ARG A 458 -35.72 -22.69 -6.61
CA ARG A 458 -35.76 -21.36 -6.00
C ARG A 458 -36.74 -21.25 -4.83
N ALA A 459 -38.01 -21.60 -5.02
CA ALA A 459 -39.04 -21.42 -3.98
C ALA A 459 -38.78 -22.29 -2.73
N ALA A 460 -38.35 -23.53 -2.91
CA ALA A 460 -37.99 -24.43 -1.82
C ALA A 460 -36.76 -23.90 -1.05
N THR A 461 -35.75 -23.44 -1.77
CA THR A 461 -34.54 -22.81 -1.21
C THR A 461 -34.91 -21.60 -0.36
N VAL A 462 -35.66 -20.64 -0.89
CA VAL A 462 -36.09 -19.43 -0.15
C VAL A 462 -36.83 -19.78 1.14
N ARG A 463 -37.77 -20.73 1.07
CA ARG A 463 -38.54 -21.18 2.24
C ARG A 463 -37.65 -21.81 3.30
N LYS A 464 -36.75 -22.71 2.93
CA LYS A 464 -35.89 -23.43 3.89
C LYS A 464 -34.71 -22.59 4.39
N SER A 465 -34.22 -21.64 3.58
CA SER A 465 -33.05 -20.81 3.90
C SER A 465 -33.38 -19.60 4.76
N GLY A 466 -34.67 -19.23 4.89
CA GLY A 466 -35.13 -18.01 5.57
C GLY A 466 -34.53 -17.80 6.97
N LYS A 467 -34.52 -18.82 7.84
CA LYS A 467 -33.93 -18.72 9.19
C LYS A 467 -32.43 -18.41 9.15
N THR A 468 -31.69 -19.07 8.26
CA THR A 468 -30.25 -18.85 8.08
C THR A 468 -29.97 -17.45 7.53
N TYR A 469 -30.76 -16.98 6.58
CA TYR A 469 -30.63 -15.65 6.00
C TYR A 469 -30.89 -14.56 7.05
N GLN A 470 -31.95 -14.70 7.85
CA GLN A 470 -32.25 -13.77 8.94
C GLN A 470 -31.12 -13.72 9.99
N LYS A 471 -30.51 -14.87 10.30
CA LYS A 471 -29.33 -14.93 11.17
C LYS A 471 -28.15 -14.16 10.58
N MET A 472 -27.90 -14.30 9.27
CA MET A 472 -26.80 -13.64 8.55
C MET A 472 -26.90 -12.12 8.56
N ILE A 473 -28.12 -11.58 8.40
CA ILE A 473 -28.37 -10.13 8.34
C ILE A 473 -28.62 -9.49 9.70
N SER A 474 -28.62 -10.29 10.78
CA SER A 474 -28.84 -9.80 12.13
C SER A 474 -27.82 -8.70 12.53
N PRO A 475 -28.18 -7.75 13.41
CA PRO A 475 -27.27 -6.69 13.86
C PRO A 475 -25.97 -7.23 14.44
N GLN A 476 -26.04 -8.33 15.20
CA GLN A 476 -24.86 -9.00 15.76
C GLN A 476 -23.94 -9.56 14.66
N ALA A 477 -24.49 -10.26 13.67
CA ALA A 477 -23.71 -10.81 12.56
C ALA A 477 -23.07 -9.69 11.73
N ARG A 478 -23.79 -8.59 11.47
CA ARG A 478 -23.25 -7.41 10.78
C ARG A 478 -22.12 -6.74 11.56
N LYS A 479 -22.24 -6.62 12.90
CA LYS A 479 -21.18 -6.05 13.75
C LYS A 479 -19.92 -6.91 13.72
N LEU A 480 -20.05 -8.22 13.87
CA LEU A 480 -18.93 -9.17 13.82
C LEU A 480 -18.30 -9.24 12.43
N GLY A 481 -19.11 -9.22 11.37
CA GLY A 481 -18.64 -9.24 9.98
C GLY A 481 -17.86 -7.99 9.56
N ARG A 482 -18.21 -6.79 10.09
CA ARG A 482 -17.43 -5.57 9.83
C ARG A 482 -16.00 -5.67 10.35
N ALA A 483 -15.78 -6.38 11.45
CA ALA A 483 -14.44 -6.60 11.99
C ALA A 483 -13.59 -7.55 11.13
N ASN A 484 -14.23 -8.49 10.40
CA ASN A 484 -13.59 -9.55 9.62
C ASN A 484 -13.83 -9.46 8.10
N SER A 485 -14.08 -8.24 7.61
CA SER A 485 -14.45 -7.82 6.25
C SER A 485 -13.68 -8.52 5.11
N SER A 486 -13.95 -9.79 4.87
CA SER A 486 -13.44 -10.60 3.76
C SER A 486 -14.42 -10.70 2.60
N GLU A 487 -15.65 -10.20 2.78
CA GLU A 487 -16.70 -10.17 1.74
C GLU A 487 -16.27 -9.25 0.58
N VAL A 488 -16.05 -9.84 -0.60
CA VAL A 488 -15.79 -9.09 -1.83
C VAL A 488 -17.07 -8.38 -2.29
N ILE A 489 -18.17 -9.13 -2.32
CA ILE A 489 -19.53 -8.63 -2.54
C ILE A 489 -20.33 -8.90 -1.26
N PRO A 490 -21.13 -7.93 -0.75
CA PRO A 490 -21.99 -8.15 0.39
C PRO A 490 -22.87 -9.37 0.19
N TYR A 491 -22.90 -10.26 1.17
CA TYR A 491 -23.61 -11.54 1.04
C TYR A 491 -25.11 -11.40 0.80
N GLU A 492 -25.73 -10.30 1.20
CA GLU A 492 -27.11 -9.98 0.85
C GLU A 492 -27.30 -9.88 -0.67
N ILE A 493 -26.41 -9.13 -1.34
CA ILE A 493 -26.42 -8.93 -2.80
C ILE A 493 -26.04 -10.24 -3.50
N LEU A 494 -24.99 -10.90 -3.02
CA LEU A 494 -24.51 -12.13 -3.62
C LEU A 494 -25.54 -13.27 -3.51
N TRP A 495 -26.26 -13.37 -2.39
CA TRP A 495 -27.33 -14.36 -2.22
C TRP A 495 -28.50 -14.09 -3.18
N GLN A 496 -28.85 -12.82 -3.42
CA GLN A 496 -29.87 -12.48 -4.39
C GLN A 496 -29.49 -12.96 -5.80
N ILE A 497 -28.25 -12.73 -6.22
CA ILE A 497 -27.73 -13.21 -7.51
C ILE A 497 -27.84 -14.73 -7.59
N VAL A 498 -27.49 -15.46 -6.52
CA VAL A 498 -27.66 -16.92 -6.47
C VAL A 498 -29.12 -17.30 -6.70
N LEU A 499 -30.05 -16.71 -5.96
CA LEU A 499 -31.49 -17.03 -6.05
C LEU A 499 -32.09 -16.73 -7.43
N GLU A 500 -31.60 -15.71 -8.13
CA GLU A 500 -32.06 -15.35 -9.47
C GLU A 500 -31.57 -16.34 -10.53
N ASN A 501 -30.48 -17.07 -10.26
CA ASN A 501 -29.92 -18.10 -11.13
C ASN A 501 -30.31 -19.53 -10.69
N LEU A 502 -31.33 -19.67 -9.83
CA LEU A 502 -31.91 -20.97 -9.46
C LEU A 502 -33.14 -21.31 -10.30
N GLU A 503 -33.43 -22.60 -10.46
CA GLU A 503 -34.58 -23.07 -11.23
C GLU A 503 -35.92 -22.56 -10.66
N ILE A 504 -36.78 -22.05 -11.54
CA ILE A 504 -38.11 -21.48 -11.21
C ILE A 504 -39.24 -22.52 -11.41
N THR A 505 -38.95 -23.67 -12.01
CA THR A 505 -39.93 -24.70 -12.36
C THR A 505 -40.52 -25.38 -11.12
N SER A 506 -41.84 -25.26 -10.94
CA SER A 506 -42.65 -25.98 -9.93
C SER A 506 -42.34 -27.49 -9.92
N PRO A 507 -42.51 -28.20 -8.78
CA PRO A 507 -42.39 -29.66 -8.69
C PRO A 507 -43.17 -30.46 -9.75
N ASP A 508 -44.18 -29.84 -10.39
CA ASP A 508 -45.01 -30.44 -11.46
C ASP A 508 -44.48 -30.22 -12.90
N GLY A 509 -43.23 -29.79 -13.08
CA GLY A 509 -42.54 -29.88 -14.38
C GLY A 509 -43.02 -28.93 -15.50
N ARG A 510 -43.85 -27.93 -15.21
CA ARG A 510 -44.24 -26.92 -16.21
C ARG A 510 -43.17 -25.83 -16.34
N LYS A 511 -42.39 -25.87 -17.43
CA LYS A 511 -41.48 -24.79 -17.84
C LYS A 511 -42.27 -23.52 -18.14
N ILE A 512 -42.14 -22.50 -17.29
CA ILE A 512 -42.52 -21.13 -17.64
C ILE A 512 -41.29 -20.51 -18.30
N ARG A 513 -41.34 -20.34 -19.63
CA ARG A 513 -40.40 -19.47 -20.34
C ARG A 513 -40.65 -18.03 -19.88
N SER A 514 -39.62 -17.35 -19.38
CA SER A 514 -39.61 -15.89 -19.34
C SER A 514 -39.48 -15.37 -20.77
N ARG A 515 -40.59 -14.94 -21.37
CA ARG A 515 -40.60 -13.80 -22.31
C ARG A 515 -41.04 -12.59 -21.49
N ALA A 516 -40.45 -11.41 -21.58
CA ALA A 516 -40.11 -10.59 -22.74
C ALA A 516 -39.10 -9.50 -22.24
N GLU A 517 -38.14 -8.90 -22.95
CA GLU A 517 -38.10 -8.41 -24.35
C GLU A 517 -39.42 -7.85 -24.86
N GLN A 518 -39.81 -6.71 -24.30
CA GLN A 518 -40.37 -5.58 -25.03
C GLN A 518 -39.78 -4.29 -24.50
#